data_AF-A0A7S4KKH1-F1
#
_entry.id   AF-A0A7S4KKH1-F1
#
_cell.length_a   1.000
_cell.length_b   1.000
_cell.length_c   1.000
_cell.angle_alpha   90.00
_cell.angle_beta   90.00
_cell.angle_gamma   90.00
#
_symmetry.space_group_name_H-M   'P 1'
#
loop_
_entity.id
_entity.type
_entity.pdbx_description
1 polymer ?
#
loop_
_entity_poly.entity_id
_entity_poly.type
_entity_poly.pdbx_seq_one_letter_code
_entity_poly.pdbx_strand_id
1 'polypeptide(L)'
;MFAQKKVTLPPGRHKIVILDEADQITSAAQQALRRTMEIYSDTTRFALACNISSKIIEPIQSRCAILRFTKLTAQQMLYRLMHIIEKESVSYTDPGLEAILFTAEGDMRQAVNNLQSTHAGFGRITPENVFKVCDQPHPEILTDIVKFCLDEKIDEAISLLNNLWKMGYSAADIVTTLFRVVKYYEPMNEELKLEYLKEIGFTHMKVLNGLGTQLQIAGLLGRLCMMKEKLQTGN
;
A
#
# COMPACT_ATOMS: atom_id res chain seq x y z
N MET A 1 12.77 16.89 -29.26
CA MET A 1 11.87 16.44 -30.34
C MET A 1 11.36 15.06 -29.95
N PHE A 2 10.10 14.95 -29.50
CA PHE A 2 9.50 13.68 -29.10
C PHE A 2 9.32 12.80 -30.37
N ALA A 3 10.01 11.66 -30.43
CA ALA A 3 10.01 10.63 -31.48
C ALA A 3 10.61 11.03 -32.86
N GLN A 4 11.84 10.59 -33.14
CA GLN A 4 12.57 10.80 -34.40
C GLN A 4 12.43 9.66 -35.44
N LYS A 5 11.76 8.54 -35.13
CA LYS A 5 11.71 7.39 -36.03
C LYS A 5 10.39 7.32 -36.80
N LYS A 6 10.44 7.67 -38.09
CA LYS A 6 9.31 7.51 -39.02
C LYS A 6 9.17 6.02 -39.38
N VAL A 7 8.25 5.33 -38.72
CA VAL A 7 7.89 3.95 -39.07
C VAL A 7 6.72 3.98 -40.06
N THR A 8 6.89 3.38 -41.23
CA THR A 8 5.78 3.11 -42.18
C THR A 8 5.35 1.66 -42.01
N LEU A 9 4.07 1.43 -41.74
CA LEU A 9 3.51 0.09 -41.55
C LEU A 9 2.78 -0.36 -42.81
N PRO A 10 2.73 -1.68 -43.10
CA PRO A 10 1.89 -2.23 -44.16
C PRO A 10 0.40 -1.89 -43.97
N PRO A 11 -0.41 -1.93 -45.04
CA PRO A 11 -1.87 -1.76 -44.95
C PRO A 11 -2.48 -2.73 -43.93
N GLY A 12 -3.40 -2.24 -43.09
CA GLY A 12 -4.08 -3.03 -42.06
C GLY A 12 -3.35 -3.15 -40.72
N ARG A 13 -2.15 -2.57 -40.56
CA ARG A 13 -1.46 -2.48 -39.27
C ARG A 13 -1.49 -1.07 -38.70
N HIS A 14 -1.84 -0.97 -37.42
CA HIS A 14 -1.78 0.29 -36.67
C HIS A 14 -0.50 0.40 -35.85
N LYS A 15 0.03 1.61 -35.72
CA LYS A 15 1.07 1.92 -34.73
C LYS A 15 0.44 1.90 -33.34
N ILE A 16 1.20 1.57 -32.32
CA ILE A 16 0.76 1.69 -30.92
C ILE A 16 1.66 2.71 -30.22
N VAL A 17 1.04 3.70 -29.60
CA VAL A 17 1.71 4.65 -28.72
C VAL A 17 1.27 4.36 -27.30
N ILE A 18 2.22 4.00 -26.45
CA ILE A 18 1.98 3.75 -25.02
C ILE A 18 2.43 5.00 -24.26
N LEU A 19 1.52 5.56 -23.47
CA LEU A 19 1.79 6.67 -22.57
C LEU A 19 1.63 6.14 -21.15
N ASP A 20 2.75 5.94 -20.47
CA ASP A 20 2.76 5.61 -19.05
C ASP A 20 2.62 6.88 -18.21
N GLU A 21 2.10 6.73 -16.99
CA GLU A 21 1.85 7.84 -16.05
C GLU A 21 1.06 9.01 -16.68
N ALA A 22 0.05 8.70 -17.48
CA ALA A 22 -0.74 9.70 -18.21
C ALA A 22 -1.45 10.71 -17.29
N ASP A 23 -1.65 10.38 -16.01
CA ASP A 23 -2.18 11.26 -14.98
C ASP A 23 -1.21 12.36 -14.52
N GLN A 24 0.07 12.29 -14.91
CA GLN A 24 1.06 13.36 -14.71
C GLN A 24 1.10 14.35 -15.87
N ILE A 25 0.40 14.07 -16.98
CA ILE A 25 0.33 14.97 -18.13
C ILE A 25 -0.61 16.13 -17.80
N THR A 26 -0.17 17.36 -18.06
CA THR A 26 -0.98 18.57 -17.83
C THR A 26 -2.25 18.57 -18.68
N SER A 27 -3.31 19.19 -18.18
CA SER A 27 -4.61 19.26 -18.89
C SER A 27 -4.48 19.87 -20.30
N ALA A 28 -3.64 20.90 -20.47
CA ALA A 28 -3.36 21.50 -21.76
C ALA A 28 -2.70 20.53 -22.75
N ALA A 29 -1.73 19.73 -22.28
CA ALA A 29 -1.10 18.70 -23.10
C ALA A 29 -2.06 17.55 -23.44
N GLN A 30 -2.95 17.17 -22.51
CA GLN A 30 -4.01 16.21 -22.77
C GLN A 30 -5.00 16.71 -23.85
N GLN A 31 -5.36 18.00 -23.85
CA GLN A 31 -6.21 18.59 -24.89
C GLN A 31 -5.54 18.55 -26.28
N ALA A 32 -4.23 18.81 -26.35
CA ALA A 32 -3.47 18.67 -27.59
C ALA A 32 -3.37 17.20 -28.05
N LEU A 33 -3.16 16.28 -27.11
CA LEU A 33 -3.11 14.84 -27.36
C LEU A 33 -4.44 14.34 -27.92
N ARG A 34 -5.57 14.77 -27.35
CA ARG A 34 -6.93 14.41 -27.83
C ARG A 34 -7.07 14.68 -29.33
N ARG A 35 -6.69 15.87 -29.80
CA ARG A 35 -6.79 16.22 -31.23
C ARG A 35 -5.90 15.31 -32.09
N THR A 36 -4.73 14.96 -31.57
CA THR A 36 -3.80 14.02 -32.24
C THR A 36 -4.39 12.61 -32.32
N MET A 37 -5.02 12.13 -31.26
CA MET A 37 -5.69 10.83 -31.22
C MET A 37 -6.84 10.75 -32.24
N GLU A 38 -7.61 11.83 -32.39
CA GLU A 38 -8.69 11.91 -33.37
C GLU A 38 -8.15 11.86 -34.81
N ILE A 39 -7.19 12.72 -35.15
CA ILE A 39 -6.64 12.84 -36.52
C ILE A 39 -5.98 11.55 -36.98
N TYR A 40 -5.28 10.83 -36.09
CA TYR A 40 -4.50 9.64 -36.45
C TYR A 40 -5.17 8.32 -36.06
N SER A 41 -6.46 8.33 -35.72
CA SER A 41 -7.20 7.16 -35.28
C SER A 41 -7.20 6.00 -36.28
N ASP A 42 -7.12 6.27 -37.59
CA ASP A 42 -7.06 5.22 -38.62
C ASP A 42 -5.70 4.53 -38.73
N THR A 43 -4.63 5.15 -38.23
CA THR A 43 -3.25 4.65 -38.41
C THR A 43 -2.55 4.32 -37.10
N THR A 44 -3.03 4.86 -35.99
CA THR A 44 -2.38 4.80 -34.68
C THR A 44 -3.40 4.53 -33.58
N ARG A 45 -3.08 3.58 -32.70
CA ARG A 45 -3.79 3.29 -31.46
C ARG A 45 -2.98 3.82 -30.28
N PHE A 46 -3.69 4.27 -29.26
CA PHE A 46 -3.09 4.80 -28.03
C PHE A 46 -3.46 3.89 -26.87
N ALA A 47 -2.48 3.60 -26.01
CA ALA A 47 -2.68 2.94 -24.73
C ALA A 47 -2.17 3.88 -23.63
N LEU A 48 -3.07 4.30 -22.75
CA LEU A 48 -2.73 5.21 -21.65
C LEU A 48 -2.78 4.41 -20.34
N ALA A 49 -1.68 4.39 -19.60
CA ALA A 49 -1.63 3.85 -18.25
C ALA A 49 -1.64 5.01 -17.25
N CYS A 50 -2.46 4.91 -16.21
CA CYS A 50 -2.57 5.91 -15.16
C CYS A 50 -3.05 5.28 -13.86
N ASN A 51 -2.68 5.87 -12.73
CA ASN A 51 -3.15 5.41 -11.41
C ASN A 51 -4.48 6.07 -11.03
N ILE A 52 -4.69 7.32 -11.43
CA ILE A 52 -5.86 8.12 -11.07
C ILE A 52 -6.62 8.52 -12.35
N SER A 53 -7.69 7.78 -12.67
CA SER A 53 -8.46 8.04 -13.89
C SER A 53 -9.14 9.41 -13.89
N SER A 54 -9.45 9.99 -12.73
CA SER A 54 -10.06 11.33 -12.63
C SER A 54 -9.13 12.48 -13.06
N LYS A 55 -7.81 12.24 -13.12
CA LYS A 55 -6.83 13.22 -13.65
C LYS A 55 -6.77 13.21 -15.18
N ILE A 56 -7.40 12.23 -15.84
CA ILE A 56 -7.52 12.18 -17.30
C ILE A 56 -8.78 12.94 -17.71
N ILE A 57 -8.67 13.85 -18.68
CA ILE A 57 -9.81 14.62 -19.16
C ILE A 57 -10.88 13.70 -19.79
N GLU A 58 -12.16 14.01 -19.56
CA GLU A 58 -13.29 13.25 -20.11
C GLU A 58 -13.25 13.08 -21.65
N PRO A 59 -12.79 14.06 -22.45
CA PRO A 59 -12.63 13.86 -23.89
C PRO A 59 -11.68 12.73 -24.30
N ILE A 60 -10.65 12.42 -23.51
CA ILE A 60 -9.77 11.26 -23.77
C ILE A 60 -10.49 9.98 -23.31
N GLN A 61 -11.09 9.98 -22.12
CA GLN A 61 -11.79 8.82 -21.57
C GLN A 61 -12.91 8.31 -22.49
N SER A 62 -13.70 9.23 -23.07
CA SER A 62 -14.78 8.88 -24.02
C SER A 62 -14.31 8.21 -25.31
N ARG A 63 -13.02 8.30 -25.65
CA ARG A 63 -12.41 7.70 -26.85
C ARG A 63 -11.62 6.43 -26.55
N CYS A 64 -11.50 6.05 -25.29
CA CYS A 64 -10.70 4.91 -24.85
C CYS A 64 -11.57 3.84 -24.20
N ALA A 65 -11.22 2.58 -24.40
CA ALA A 65 -11.76 1.50 -23.57
C ALA A 65 -11.09 1.57 -22.19
N ILE A 66 -11.87 1.83 -21.14
CA ILE A 66 -11.36 1.94 -19.78
C ILE A 66 -11.25 0.53 -19.17
N LEU A 67 -10.01 0.08 -18.99
CA LEU A 67 -9.71 -1.16 -18.27
C LEU A 67 -9.28 -0.80 -16.85
N ARG A 68 -10.02 -1.27 -15.85
CA ARG A 68 -9.71 -1.03 -14.44
C ARG A 68 -8.97 -2.23 -13.86
N PHE A 69 -7.75 -2.00 -13.39
CA PHE A 69 -6.99 -2.99 -12.64
C PHE A 69 -7.28 -2.80 -11.15
N THR A 70 -7.63 -3.90 -10.47
CA THR A 70 -7.80 -3.93 -9.02
C THR A 70 -6.55 -4.51 -8.36
N LYS A 71 -6.38 -4.26 -7.06
CA LYS A 71 -5.33 -4.91 -6.27
C LYS A 71 -5.45 -6.44 -6.40
N LEU A 72 -4.31 -7.11 -6.41
CA LEU A 72 -4.29 -8.56 -6.46
C LEU A 72 -4.73 -9.15 -5.12
N THR A 73 -5.43 -10.27 -5.18
CA THR A 73 -5.73 -11.07 -3.99
C THR A 73 -4.47 -11.77 -3.49
N ALA A 74 -4.41 -12.06 -2.19
CA ALA A 74 -3.28 -12.78 -1.59
C ALA A 74 -3.01 -14.13 -2.30
N GLN A 75 -4.06 -14.84 -2.71
CA GLN A 75 -3.95 -16.11 -3.45
C GLN A 75 -3.28 -15.94 -4.83
N GLN A 76 -3.66 -14.90 -5.59
CA GLN A 76 -3.05 -14.61 -6.89
C GLN A 76 -1.57 -14.22 -6.76
N MET A 77 -1.23 -13.42 -5.74
CA MET A 77 0.15 -13.06 -5.46
C MET A 77 0.97 -14.29 -5.04
N LEU A 78 0.44 -15.12 -4.13
CA LEU A 78 1.10 -16.32 -3.66
C LEU A 78 1.40 -17.29 -4.83
N TYR A 79 0.43 -17.52 -5.71
CA TYR A 79 0.62 -18.34 -6.91
C TYR A 79 1.79 -17.84 -7.76
N ARG A 80 1.88 -16.52 -7.97
CA ARG A 80 2.98 -15.94 -8.76
C ARG A 80 4.32 -15.99 -8.03
N LEU A 81 4.35 -15.77 -6.72
CA LEU A 81 5.56 -15.87 -5.91
C LEU A 81 6.10 -17.30 -5.88
N MET A 82 5.24 -18.31 -5.73
CA MET A 82 5.64 -19.71 -5.76
C MET A 82 6.33 -20.10 -7.07
N HIS A 83 5.77 -19.67 -8.20
CA HIS A 83 6.40 -19.89 -9.49
C HIS A 83 7.80 -19.23 -9.62
N ILE A 84 8.04 -18.09 -8.95
CA ILE A 84 9.37 -17.45 -8.92
C ILE A 84 10.32 -18.25 -8.03
N ILE A 85 9.86 -18.64 -6.85
CA ILE A 85 10.63 -19.39 -5.86
C ILE A 85 11.10 -20.74 -6.42
N GLU A 86 10.23 -21.45 -7.13
CA GLU A 86 10.57 -22.72 -7.78
C GLU A 86 11.65 -22.54 -8.86
N LYS A 87 11.57 -21.48 -9.66
CA LYS A 87 12.54 -21.21 -10.73
C LYS A 87 13.91 -20.78 -10.21
N GLU A 88 13.91 -19.96 -9.19
CA GLU A 88 15.14 -19.41 -8.59
C GLU A 88 15.68 -20.29 -7.45
N SER A 89 15.00 -21.41 -7.12
CA SER A 89 15.35 -22.33 -6.03
C SER A 89 15.58 -21.64 -4.68
N VAL A 90 14.69 -20.70 -4.33
CA VAL A 90 14.83 -19.87 -3.14
C VAL A 90 14.35 -20.61 -1.89
N SER A 91 15.14 -20.56 -0.81
CA SER A 91 14.75 -21.16 0.49
C SER A 91 13.76 -20.26 1.23
N TYR A 92 12.62 -20.83 1.65
CA TYR A 92 11.56 -20.08 2.34
C TYR A 92 10.97 -20.82 3.55
N THR A 93 10.13 -20.11 4.28
CA THR A 93 9.23 -20.63 5.33
C THR A 93 7.83 -20.08 5.06
N ASP A 94 6.78 -20.84 5.36
CA ASP A 94 5.40 -20.41 5.10
C ASP A 94 5.06 -19.07 5.78
N PRO A 95 5.43 -18.84 7.07
CA PRO A 95 5.25 -17.53 7.71
C PRO A 95 6.03 -16.39 7.04
N GLY A 96 7.16 -16.70 6.39
CA GLY A 96 7.94 -15.72 5.64
C GLY A 96 7.22 -15.26 4.37
N LEU A 97 6.49 -16.15 3.70
CA LEU A 97 5.66 -15.78 2.56
C LEU A 97 4.46 -14.95 2.98
N GLU A 98 3.80 -15.32 4.08
CA GLU A 98 2.72 -14.54 4.66
C GLU A 98 3.18 -13.12 5.01
N ALA A 99 4.38 -12.95 5.57
CA ALA A 99 4.97 -11.65 5.83
C ALA A 99 5.19 -10.83 4.53
N ILE A 100 5.64 -11.45 3.44
CA ILE A 100 5.77 -10.77 2.13
C ILE A 100 4.39 -10.35 1.60
N LEU A 101 3.39 -11.22 1.69
CA LEU A 101 2.02 -10.90 1.26
C LEU A 101 1.43 -9.74 2.08
N PHE A 102 1.68 -9.73 3.40
CA PHE A 102 1.24 -8.68 4.31
C PHE A 102 1.89 -7.33 3.98
N THR A 103 3.20 -7.32 3.73
CA THR A 103 3.95 -6.08 3.42
C THR A 103 3.62 -5.52 2.05
N ALA A 104 3.22 -6.36 1.07
CA ALA A 104 2.99 -5.97 -0.30
C ALA A 104 1.58 -5.39 -0.61
N GLU A 105 0.58 -5.59 0.25
CA GLU A 105 -0.78 -5.04 0.11
C GLU A 105 -1.45 -5.13 -1.28
N GLY A 106 -1.21 -6.22 -2.01
CA GLY A 106 -1.77 -6.44 -3.36
C GLY A 106 -0.92 -5.86 -4.50
N ASP A 107 0.24 -5.26 -4.21
CA ASP A 107 1.24 -4.84 -5.19
C ASP A 107 2.25 -5.98 -5.45
N MET A 108 2.14 -6.59 -6.62
CA MET A 108 3.05 -7.66 -7.04
C MET A 108 4.51 -7.19 -7.17
N ARG A 109 4.74 -5.94 -7.62
CA ARG A 109 6.09 -5.40 -7.78
C ARG A 109 6.76 -5.31 -6.42
N GLN A 110 6.04 -4.79 -5.41
CA GLN A 110 6.55 -4.74 -4.05
C GLN A 110 6.81 -6.14 -3.49
N ALA A 111 5.89 -7.09 -3.69
CA ALA A 111 6.07 -8.47 -3.23
C ALA A 111 7.35 -9.11 -3.80
N VAL A 112 7.60 -8.97 -5.10
CA VAL A 112 8.80 -9.52 -5.75
C VAL A 112 10.06 -8.80 -5.28
N ASN A 113 10.03 -7.48 -5.13
CA ASN A 113 11.17 -6.72 -4.63
C ASN A 113 11.52 -7.13 -3.19
N ASN A 114 10.53 -7.31 -2.33
CA ASN A 114 10.72 -7.76 -0.94
C ASN A 114 11.30 -9.18 -0.90
N LEU A 115 10.76 -10.08 -1.72
CA LEU A 115 11.28 -11.45 -1.89
C LEU A 115 12.76 -11.44 -2.28
N GLN A 116 13.10 -10.69 -3.34
CA GLN A 116 14.46 -10.59 -3.87
C GLN A 116 15.41 -9.97 -2.86
N SER A 117 15.01 -8.88 -2.20
CA SER A 117 15.83 -8.16 -1.23
C SER A 117 16.11 -9.01 0.01
N THR A 118 15.09 -9.75 0.49
CA THR A 118 15.23 -10.68 1.62
C THR A 118 16.17 -11.83 1.29
N HIS A 119 16.03 -12.43 0.10
CA HIS A 119 16.91 -13.50 -0.34
C HIS A 119 18.35 -13.01 -0.55
N ALA A 120 18.55 -11.84 -1.18
CA ALA A 120 19.87 -11.28 -1.40
C ALA A 120 20.58 -10.89 -0.08
N GLY A 121 19.84 -10.42 0.92
CA GLY A 121 20.40 -10.02 2.21
C GLY A 121 20.70 -11.20 3.15
N PHE A 122 19.81 -12.19 3.22
CA PHE A 122 19.84 -13.22 4.26
C PHE A 122 19.80 -14.67 3.74
N GLY A 123 19.64 -14.87 2.43
CA GLY A 123 19.58 -16.18 1.78
C GLY A 123 18.27 -16.95 1.98
N ARG A 124 17.66 -16.88 3.17
CA ARG A 124 16.39 -17.55 3.49
C ARG A 124 15.28 -16.55 3.84
N ILE A 125 14.09 -16.81 3.31
CA ILE A 125 12.88 -16.00 3.58
C ILE A 125 12.25 -16.49 4.90
N THR A 126 12.37 -15.66 5.93
CA THR A 126 11.74 -15.81 7.24
C THR A 126 11.02 -14.50 7.59
N PRO A 127 9.97 -14.53 8.43
CA PRO A 127 9.23 -13.32 8.78
C PRO A 127 10.15 -12.24 9.38
N GLU A 128 11.07 -12.63 10.26
CA GLU A 128 12.06 -11.71 10.84
C GLU A 128 12.93 -11.01 9.79
N ASN A 129 13.39 -11.74 8.78
CA ASN A 129 14.22 -11.17 7.72
C ASN A 129 13.39 -10.25 6.82
N VAL A 130 12.15 -10.62 6.53
CA VAL A 130 11.24 -9.80 5.72
C VAL A 130 10.94 -8.47 6.42
N PHE A 131 10.58 -8.48 7.71
CA PHE A 131 10.29 -7.26 8.46
C PHE A 131 11.52 -6.37 8.64
N LYS A 132 12.71 -6.95 8.81
CA LYS A 132 13.98 -6.21 8.84
C LYS A 132 14.28 -5.50 7.52
N VAL A 133 13.98 -6.12 6.39
CA VAL A 133 14.20 -5.51 5.05
C VAL A 133 13.14 -4.47 4.72
N CYS A 134 11.89 -4.72 5.12
CA CYS A 134 10.77 -3.82 4.83
C CYS A 134 10.68 -2.64 5.80
N ASP A 135 11.49 -2.63 6.86
CA ASP A 135 11.50 -1.61 7.92
C ASP A 135 10.11 -1.35 8.53
N GLN A 136 9.33 -2.43 8.68
CA GLN A 136 7.99 -2.37 9.28
C GLN A 136 8.00 -3.04 10.65
N PRO A 137 7.31 -2.46 11.65
CA PRO A 137 7.30 -3.03 12.98
C PRO A 137 6.54 -4.36 12.98
N HIS A 138 7.02 -5.31 13.78
CA HIS A 138 6.42 -6.64 13.84
C HIS A 138 4.94 -6.55 14.27
N PRO A 139 3.99 -7.15 13.53
CA PRO A 139 2.56 -7.06 13.84
C PRO A 139 2.20 -7.53 15.25
N GLU A 140 2.94 -8.49 15.81
CA GLU A 140 2.73 -8.98 17.18
C GLU A 140 2.92 -7.89 18.23
N ILE A 141 3.96 -7.05 18.11
CA ILE A 141 4.23 -5.96 19.06
C ILE A 141 3.06 -4.98 19.08
N LEU A 142 2.51 -4.66 17.90
CA LEU A 142 1.37 -3.75 17.80
C LEU A 142 0.07 -4.42 18.24
N THR A 143 -0.05 -5.74 18.06
CA THR A 143 -1.17 -6.51 18.61
C THR A 143 -1.16 -6.48 20.14
N ASP A 144 0.01 -6.58 20.76
CA ASP A 144 0.15 -6.46 22.21
C ASP A 144 -0.13 -5.03 22.70
N ILE A 145 0.26 -4.00 21.95
CA ILE A 145 -0.16 -2.61 22.22
C ILE A 145 -1.69 -2.51 22.22
N VAL A 146 -2.37 -3.09 21.22
CA VAL A 146 -3.83 -3.10 21.15
C VAL A 146 -4.44 -3.85 22.34
N LYS A 147 -3.88 -5.00 22.75
CA LYS A 147 -4.32 -5.73 23.95
C LYS A 147 -4.17 -4.88 25.22
N PHE A 148 -3.03 -4.22 25.43
CA PHE A 148 -2.84 -3.34 26.58
C PHE A 148 -3.78 -2.13 26.57
N CYS A 149 -4.12 -1.60 25.39
CA CYS A 149 -5.15 -0.58 25.28
C CYS A 149 -6.54 -1.10 25.66
N LEU A 150 -6.87 -2.35 25.30
CA LEU A 150 -8.12 -3.00 25.70
C LEU A 150 -8.16 -3.32 27.21
N ASP A 151 -7.01 -3.61 27.81
CA ASP A 151 -6.87 -3.87 29.26
C ASP A 151 -6.68 -2.59 30.09
N GLU A 152 -6.77 -1.41 29.48
CA GLU A 152 -6.58 -0.08 30.11
C GLU A 152 -5.19 0.15 30.70
N LYS A 153 -4.19 -0.64 30.27
CA LYS A 153 -2.81 -0.54 30.73
C LYS A 153 -1.98 0.39 29.86
N ILE A 154 -2.23 1.69 29.99
CA ILE A 154 -1.56 2.71 29.18
C ILE A 154 -0.03 2.72 29.34
N ASP A 155 0.48 2.49 30.55
CA ASP A 155 1.93 2.53 30.83
C ASP A 155 2.66 1.40 30.09
N GLU A 156 2.07 0.20 30.05
CA GLU A 156 2.61 -0.95 29.31
C GLU A 156 2.59 -0.68 27.79
N ALA A 157 1.50 -0.10 27.27
CA ALA A 157 1.39 0.28 25.86
C ALA A 157 2.40 1.38 25.45
N ILE A 158 2.60 2.40 26.30
CA ILE A 158 3.59 3.46 26.06
C ILE A 158 5.02 2.90 26.12
N SER A 159 5.30 1.97 27.02
CA SER A 159 6.60 1.31 27.10
C SER A 159 6.95 0.58 25.79
N LEU A 160 6.00 -0.17 25.22
CA LEU A 160 6.17 -0.80 23.91
C LEU A 160 6.35 0.21 22.78
N LEU A 161 5.56 1.29 22.78
CA LEU A 161 5.73 2.39 21.82
C LEU A 161 7.13 3.01 21.90
N ASN A 162 7.64 3.24 23.10
CA ASN A 162 8.98 3.79 23.31
C ASN A 162 10.07 2.86 22.77
N ASN A 163 9.87 1.54 22.87
CA ASN A 163 10.79 0.56 22.30
C ASN A 163 10.77 0.63 20.77
N LEU A 164 9.59 0.68 20.15
CA LEU A 164 9.46 0.87 18.69
C LEU A 164 10.10 2.18 18.24
N TRP A 165 9.92 3.26 19.00
CA TRP A 165 10.51 4.55 18.70
C TRP A 165 12.05 4.52 18.76
N LYS A 166 12.62 3.85 19.77
CA LYS A 166 14.07 3.66 19.91
C LYS A 166 14.67 2.80 18.80
N MET A 167 13.89 1.88 18.24
CA MET A 167 14.29 1.07 17.09
C MET A 167 14.34 1.88 15.78
N GLY A 168 13.81 3.11 15.77
CA GLY A 168 13.88 4.02 14.63
C GLY A 168 12.66 3.97 13.70
N TYR A 169 11.61 3.23 14.05
CA TYR A 169 10.40 3.17 13.22
C TYR A 169 9.72 4.53 13.09
N SER A 170 9.27 4.86 11.88
CA SER A 170 8.58 6.11 11.63
C SER A 170 7.17 6.11 12.24
N ALA A 171 6.69 7.31 12.59
CA ALA A 171 5.33 7.47 13.08
C ALA A 171 4.27 6.99 12.08
N ALA A 172 4.52 7.17 10.78
CA ALA A 172 3.62 6.75 9.72
C ALA A 172 3.51 5.22 9.64
N ASP A 173 4.63 4.51 9.78
CA ASP A 173 4.67 3.06 9.72
C ASP A 173 3.98 2.44 10.94
N ILE A 174 4.20 3.01 12.13
CA ILE A 174 3.52 2.57 13.36
C ILE A 174 2.01 2.73 13.22
N VAL A 175 1.53 3.90 12.78
CA VAL A 175 0.09 4.17 12.65
C VAL A 175 -0.55 3.33 11.53
N THR A 176 0.14 3.15 10.40
CA THR A 176 -0.36 2.33 9.29
C THR A 176 -0.44 0.86 9.70
N THR A 177 0.58 0.35 10.37
CA THR A 177 0.58 -1.05 10.85
C THR A 177 -0.46 -1.25 11.96
N LEU A 178 -0.64 -0.27 12.84
CA LEU A 178 -1.69 -0.30 13.87
C LEU A 178 -3.09 -0.37 13.23
N PHE A 179 -3.34 0.44 12.21
CA PHE A 179 -4.60 0.39 11.45
C PHE A 179 -4.85 -1.01 10.87
N ARG A 180 -3.82 -1.65 10.30
CA ARG A 180 -3.92 -3.02 9.77
C ARG A 180 -4.25 -4.02 10.87
N VAL A 181 -3.51 -3.99 11.98
CA VAL A 181 -3.71 -4.90 13.11
C VAL A 181 -5.14 -4.77 13.64
N VAL A 182 -5.61 -3.55 13.93
CA VAL A 182 -6.98 -3.31 14.43
C VAL A 182 -8.04 -3.80 13.45
N LYS A 183 -7.85 -3.58 12.14
CA LYS A 183 -8.79 -4.02 11.10
C LYS A 183 -8.98 -5.53 11.08
N TYR A 184 -7.91 -6.30 11.23
CA TYR A 184 -7.93 -7.77 11.21
C TYR A 184 -8.03 -8.40 12.61
N TYR A 185 -8.11 -7.61 13.67
CA TYR A 185 -8.23 -8.13 15.03
C TYR A 185 -9.65 -8.66 15.29
N GLU A 186 -9.81 -9.98 15.25
CA GLU A 186 -11.09 -10.67 15.44
C GLU A 186 -11.70 -10.57 16.85
N PRO A 187 -10.94 -10.58 17.97
CA PRO A 187 -11.52 -10.62 19.32
C PRO A 187 -12.29 -9.37 19.76
N MET A 188 -12.32 -8.31 18.96
CA MET A 188 -12.87 -7.01 19.33
C MET A 188 -14.27 -6.78 18.75
N ASN A 189 -15.17 -6.22 19.58
CA ASN A 189 -16.51 -5.79 19.17
C ASN A 189 -16.45 -4.83 17.97
N GLU A 190 -17.36 -4.98 17.02
CA GLU A 190 -17.40 -4.21 15.77
C GLU A 190 -17.56 -2.70 16.02
N GLU A 191 -18.38 -2.31 16.99
CA GLU A 191 -18.57 -0.90 17.36
C GLU A 191 -17.27 -0.26 17.88
N LEU A 192 -16.60 -0.94 18.83
CA LEU A 192 -15.31 -0.49 19.37
C LEU A 192 -14.24 -0.46 18.27
N LYS A 193 -14.26 -1.44 17.36
CA LYS A 193 -13.36 -1.52 16.20
C LYS A 193 -13.50 -0.31 15.29
N LEU A 194 -14.73 0.10 14.99
CA LEU A 194 -14.99 1.26 14.14
C LEU A 194 -14.50 2.56 14.79
N GLU A 195 -14.72 2.75 16.08
CA GLU A 195 -14.21 3.93 16.80
C GLU A 195 -12.67 3.94 16.87
N TYR A 196 -12.04 2.79 17.08
CA TYR A 196 -10.57 2.66 17.03
C TYR A 196 -10.04 3.05 15.65
N LEU A 197 -10.61 2.50 14.57
CA LEU A 197 -10.19 2.81 13.20
C LEU A 197 -10.36 4.29 12.86
N LYS A 198 -11.41 4.93 13.36
CA LYS A 198 -11.67 6.36 13.21
C LYS A 198 -10.60 7.22 13.88
N GLU A 199 -10.24 6.94 15.14
CA GLU A 199 -9.18 7.68 15.84
C GLU A 199 -7.79 7.46 15.26
N ILE A 200 -7.49 6.21 14.85
CA ILE A 200 -6.26 5.89 14.14
C ILE A 200 -6.22 6.67 12.82
N GLY A 201 -7.33 6.75 12.09
CA GLY A 201 -7.45 7.53 10.86
C GLY A 201 -7.19 9.03 11.06
N PHE A 202 -7.79 9.65 12.08
CA PHE A 202 -7.53 11.06 12.41
C PHE A 202 -6.07 11.31 12.78
N THR A 203 -5.46 10.38 13.51
CA THR A 203 -4.04 10.48 13.87
C THR A 203 -3.16 10.31 12.65
N HIS A 204 -3.48 9.37 11.75
CA HIS A 204 -2.76 9.18 10.50
C HIS A 204 -2.75 10.45 9.65
N MET A 205 -3.90 11.14 9.52
CA MET A 205 -3.96 12.43 8.83
C MET A 205 -3.05 13.49 9.46
N LYS A 206 -3.01 13.58 10.80
CA LYS A 206 -2.12 14.52 11.50
C LYS A 206 -0.65 14.20 11.25
N VAL A 207 -0.28 12.92 11.27
CA VAL A 207 1.09 12.46 10.97
C VAL A 207 1.48 12.79 9.54
N LEU A 208 0.59 12.55 8.56
CA LEU A 208 0.82 12.89 7.15
C LEU A 208 0.94 14.41 6.90
N ASN A 209 0.27 15.22 7.73
CA ASN A 209 0.41 16.69 7.71
C ASN A 209 1.69 17.19 8.41
N GLY A 210 2.60 16.29 8.80
CA GLY A 210 3.91 16.62 9.38
C GLY A 210 3.97 16.58 10.91
N LEU A 211 2.87 16.29 11.61
CA LEU A 211 2.84 16.14 13.07
C LEU A 211 3.11 14.68 13.48
N GLY A 212 4.29 14.18 13.11
CA GLY A 212 4.73 12.81 13.40
C GLY A 212 5.55 12.68 14.67
N THR A 213 5.17 13.33 15.78
CA THR A 213 5.93 13.23 17.04
C THR A 213 5.49 12.04 17.88
N GLN A 214 6.40 11.52 18.72
CA GLN A 214 6.11 10.45 19.68
C GLN A 214 4.89 10.76 20.56
N LEU A 215 4.73 12.04 20.94
CA LEU A 215 3.58 12.52 21.73
C LEU A 215 2.25 12.34 21.00
N GLN A 216 2.20 12.50 19.67
CA GLN A 216 0.97 12.31 18.90
C GLN A 216 0.52 10.84 18.92
N ILE A 217 1.47 9.90 18.85
CA ILE A 217 1.16 8.46 18.93
C ILE A 217 0.81 8.07 20.37
N ALA A 218 1.53 8.56 21.37
CA ALA A 218 1.17 8.33 22.77
C ALA A 218 -0.23 8.88 23.09
N GLY A 219 -0.56 10.05 22.56
CA GLY A 219 -1.90 10.63 22.65
C GLY A 219 -2.98 9.82 21.92
N LEU A 220 -2.65 9.16 20.81
CA LEU A 220 -3.53 8.17 20.18
C LEU A 220 -3.78 6.99 21.11
N LEU A 221 -2.73 6.36 21.66
CA LEU A 221 -2.88 5.24 22.60
C LEU A 221 -3.74 5.62 23.81
N GLY A 222 -3.53 6.82 24.36
CA GLY A 222 -4.38 7.34 25.44
C GLY A 222 -5.85 7.48 25.06
N ARG A 223 -6.16 8.01 23.86
CA ARG A 223 -7.53 8.07 23.35
C ARG A 223 -8.15 6.68 23.18
N LEU A 224 -7.38 5.71 22.68
CA LEU A 224 -7.86 4.34 22.51
C LEU A 224 -8.19 3.66 23.86
N CYS A 225 -7.38 3.85 24.89
CA CYS A 225 -7.66 3.35 26.24
C CYS A 225 -8.95 3.97 26.82
N MET A 226 -9.14 5.29 26.68
CA MET A 226 -10.32 5.99 27.19
C MET A 226 -11.64 5.60 26.50
N MET A 227 -11.58 5.07 25.27
CA MET A 227 -12.79 4.71 24.51
C MET A 227 -13.54 3.53 25.10
N LYS A 228 -12.84 2.58 25.74
CA LYS A 228 -13.49 1.48 26.45
C LYS A 228 -14.26 1.99 27.67
N GLU A 229 -13.69 2.95 28.39
CA GLU A 229 -14.34 3.59 29.54
C GLU A 229 -15.68 4.21 29.13
N LYS A 230 -15.72 4.92 28.00
CA LYS A 230 -16.96 5.52 27.46
C LYS A 230 -18.01 4.50 27.05
N LEU A 231 -17.61 3.39 26.43
CA LEU A 231 -18.53 2.31 26.05
C LEU A 231 -19.06 1.54 27.26
N GLN A 232 -18.29 1.46 28.35
CA GLN A 232 -18.75 0.88 29.61
C GLN A 232 -19.62 1.83 30.45
N THR A 233 -19.42 3.14 30.35
CA THR A 233 -20.18 4.16 31.10
C THR A 233 -21.44 4.66 30.38
N GLY A 234 -21.71 4.22 29.15
CA GLY A 234 -23.02 4.36 28.52
C GLY A 234 -23.57 5.79 28.53
N ASN A 235 -22.80 6.75 28.00
CA ASN A 235 -23.28 8.10 27.63
C ASN A 235 -22.82 8.45 26.22
#